data_AF-A0A3B0WZ82-F1
#
_entry.id   AF-A0A3B0WZ82-F1
#
_cell.length_a   1.000
_cell.length_b   1.000
_cell.length_c   1.000
_cell.angle_alpha   90.00
_cell.angle_beta   90.00
_cell.angle_gamma   90.00
#
_symmetry.space_group_name_H-M   'P 1'
#
loop_
_entity.id
_entity.type
_entity.pdbx_description
1 polymer ?
#
loop_
_entity_poly.entity_id
_entity_poly.type
_entity_poly.pdbx_seq_one_letter_code
_entity_poly.pdbx_strand_id
1 'polypeptide(L)'
;RIGVQAMIANMFLNLLFVIPLVLLDFEGPHTGLALATSGSAYMNAFMLYQGLKRQGIYKHQKGWGKLLFQALLANSFMAIFLIFLTPSITQWLTWPLIERIPYLLGFVAIAALIYAMTLLISGFRPKHLQVK
;
A
#
# COMPACT_ATOMS: atom_id res chain seq x y z
N ARG A 1 -25.76 -9.16 -3.40
CA ARG A 1 -25.20 -10.51 -3.13
C ARG A 1 -23.67 -10.47 -2.96
N ILE A 2 -22.91 -9.91 -3.89
CA ILE A 2 -21.43 -9.78 -3.78
C ILE A 2 -21.02 -8.96 -2.54
N GLY A 3 -21.70 -7.84 -2.25
CA GLY A 3 -21.41 -7.04 -1.05
C GLY A 3 -21.64 -7.77 0.28
N VAL A 4 -22.61 -8.70 0.33
CA VAL A 4 -22.87 -9.54 1.53
C VAL A 4 -21.78 -10.61 1.66
N GLN A 5 -21.37 -11.24 0.56
CA GLN A 5 -20.26 -12.20 0.57
C GLN A 5 -18.94 -11.52 0.96
N ALA A 6 -18.70 -10.30 0.47
CA ALA A 6 -17.52 -9.52 0.84
C ALA A 6 -17.53 -9.10 2.32
N MET A 7 -18.69 -8.73 2.87
CA MET A 7 -18.83 -8.37 4.28
C MET A 7 -18.64 -9.59 5.20
N ILE A 8 -19.20 -10.75 4.83
CA ILE A 8 -19.01 -12.01 5.56
C ILE A 8 -17.54 -12.43 5.52
N ALA A 9 -16.91 -12.35 4.36
CA ALA A 9 -15.52 -12.75 4.20
C ALA A 9 -14.55 -11.76 4.89
N ASN A 10 -14.90 -10.47 4.97
CA ASN A 10 -14.22 -9.50 5.83
C ASN A 10 -14.28 -9.88 7.31
N MET A 11 -15.48 -10.16 7.82
CA MET A 11 -15.66 -10.58 9.21
C MET A 11 -14.93 -11.89 9.51
N PHE A 12 -14.94 -12.85 8.59
CA PHE A 12 -14.21 -14.11 8.73
C PHE A 12 -12.69 -13.91 8.78
N LEU A 13 -12.11 -13.09 7.90
CA LEU A 13 -10.69 -12.76 7.93
C LEU A 13 -10.31 -11.99 9.21
N ASN A 14 -11.17 -11.05 9.64
CA ASN A 14 -10.97 -10.35 10.90
C ASN A 14 -10.91 -11.33 12.08
N LEU A 15 -11.86 -12.26 12.21
CA LEU A 15 -11.82 -13.28 13.26
C LEU A 15 -10.60 -14.21 13.12
N LEU A 16 -10.29 -14.67 11.91
CA LEU A 16 -9.19 -15.62 11.66
C LEU A 16 -7.82 -15.02 11.98
N PHE A 17 -7.62 -13.70 11.83
CA PHE A 17 -6.35 -13.05 12.13
C PHE A 17 -6.27 -12.50 13.56
N VAL A 18 -7.38 -12.02 14.12
CA VAL A 18 -7.40 -11.45 15.48
C VAL A 18 -7.31 -12.55 16.55
N ILE A 19 -8.00 -13.68 16.38
CA ILE A 19 -8.06 -14.75 17.39
C ILE A 19 -6.68 -15.42 17.61
N PRO A 20 -5.92 -15.82 16.57
CA PRO A 20 -4.62 -16.44 16.78
C PRO A 20 -3.58 -15.47 17.35
N LEU A 21 -3.65 -14.19 17.00
CA LEU A 21 -2.69 -13.20 17.51
C LEU A 21 -2.91 -12.90 19.00
N VAL A 22 -4.14 -12.95 19.49
CA VAL A 22 -4.45 -12.81 20.91
C VAL A 22 -4.07 -14.09 21.69
N LEU A 23 -4.19 -15.27 21.07
CA LEU A 23 -3.80 -16.54 21.70
C LEU A 23 -2.29 -16.77 21.77
N LEU A 24 -1.51 -16.13 20.89
CA LEU A 24 -0.05 -16.31 20.78
C LEU A 24 0.78 -15.31 21.60
N ASP A 25 0.13 -14.49 22.45
CA ASP A 25 0.76 -13.55 23.39
C ASP A 25 1.87 -12.67 22.77
N PHE A 26 1.64 -12.21 21.53
CA PHE A 26 2.59 -11.42 20.77
C PHE A 26 2.59 -9.98 21.30
N GLU A 27 3.76 -9.40 21.61
CA GLU A 27 3.96 -8.07 22.23
C GLU A 27 3.32 -6.86 21.50
N GLY A 28 2.63 -7.07 20.38
CA GLY A 28 1.84 -6.05 19.68
C GLY A 28 0.56 -6.60 19.04
N PRO A 29 -0.51 -6.85 19.81
CA PRO A 29 -1.78 -7.41 19.31
C PRO A 29 -2.43 -6.59 18.18
N HIS A 30 -2.16 -5.28 18.16
CA HIS A 30 -2.65 -4.35 17.14
C HIS A 30 -2.10 -4.63 15.72
N THR A 31 -0.94 -5.28 15.60
CA THR A 31 -0.36 -5.66 14.31
C THR A 31 -1.26 -6.67 13.59
N GLY A 32 -1.85 -7.62 14.32
CA GLY A 32 -2.80 -8.59 13.76
C GLY A 32 -4.07 -7.94 13.28
N LEU A 33 -4.59 -6.95 14.02
CA LEU A 33 -5.76 -6.18 13.61
C LEU A 33 -5.50 -5.38 12.32
N ALA A 34 -4.32 -4.77 12.20
CA ALA A 34 -3.92 -4.03 11.00
C ALA A 34 -3.76 -4.96 9.78
N LEU A 35 -3.15 -6.13 9.96
CA LEU A 35 -3.02 -7.15 8.92
C LEU A 35 -4.38 -7.70 8.50
N ALA A 36 -5.28 -7.97 9.45
CA ALA A 36 -6.63 -8.44 9.19
C ALA A 36 -7.45 -7.45 8.36
N THR A 37 -7.40 -6.16 8.74
CA THR A 37 -8.09 -5.07 8.06
C THR A 37 -7.57 -4.92 6.62
N SER A 38 -6.25 -4.94 6.46
CA SER A 38 -5.61 -4.81 5.14
C SER A 38 -5.92 -6.03 4.26
N GLY A 39 -5.82 -7.24 4.80
CA GLY A 39 -6.12 -8.48 4.11
C GLY A 39 -7.58 -8.56 3.65
N SER A 40 -8.51 -8.13 4.50
CA SER A 40 -9.90 -8.03 4.09
C SER A 40 -10.12 -6.99 2.99
N ALA A 41 -9.45 -5.84 3.04
CA ALA A 41 -9.59 -4.83 2.00
C ALA A 41 -9.18 -5.39 0.63
N TYR A 42 -8.04 -6.11 0.59
CA TYR A 42 -7.58 -6.80 -0.63
C TYR A 42 -8.57 -7.86 -1.13
N MET A 43 -9.10 -8.68 -0.23
CA MET A 43 -10.04 -9.73 -0.64
C MET A 43 -11.37 -9.16 -1.15
N ASN A 44 -11.89 -8.10 -0.52
CA ASN A 44 -13.07 -7.39 -1.00
C ASN A 44 -12.84 -6.80 -2.39
N ALA A 45 -11.71 -6.11 -2.59
CA ALA A 45 -11.33 -5.57 -3.90
C ALA A 45 -11.20 -6.68 -4.96
N PHE A 46 -10.62 -7.84 -4.60
CA PHE A 46 -10.47 -8.99 -5.49
C PHE A 46 -11.82 -9.62 -5.89
N MET A 47 -12.73 -9.82 -4.92
CA MET A 47 -14.08 -10.33 -5.18
C MET A 47 -14.87 -9.39 -6.10
N LEU A 48 -14.78 -8.08 -5.87
CA LEU A 48 -15.42 -7.07 -6.71
C LEU A 48 -14.87 -7.13 -8.15
N TYR A 49 -13.54 -7.16 -8.30
CA TYR A 49 -12.88 -7.29 -9.59
C TYR A 49 -13.29 -8.57 -10.32
N GLN A 50 -13.34 -9.71 -9.63
CA GLN A 50 -13.76 -10.97 -10.22
C GLN A 50 -15.23 -10.93 -10.65
N GLY A 51 -16.11 -10.32 -9.84
CA GLY A 51 -17.53 -10.12 -10.17
C GLY A 51 -17.72 -9.27 -11.44
N LEU A 52 -17.03 -8.13 -11.52
CA LEU A 52 -17.02 -7.24 -12.68
C LEU A 52 -16.52 -7.93 -13.95
N LYS A 53 -15.49 -8.77 -13.83
CA LYS A 53 -14.93 -9.55 -14.95
C LYS A 53 -15.91 -10.64 -15.41
N ARG A 54 -16.54 -11.37 -14.47
CA ARG A 54 -17.53 -12.43 -14.77
C ARG A 54 -18.80 -11.87 -15.42
N GLN A 55 -19.23 -10.67 -15.03
CA GLN A 55 -20.40 -10.00 -15.61
C GLN A 55 -20.10 -9.35 -16.96
N GLY A 56 -18.86 -9.40 -17.46
CA GLY A 56 -18.46 -8.81 -18.74
C GLY A 56 -18.49 -7.28 -18.78
N ILE A 57 -18.80 -6.62 -17.66
CA ILE A 57 -18.86 -5.16 -17.52
C ILE A 57 -17.45 -4.56 -17.59
N TYR A 58 -16.45 -5.25 -17.04
CA TYR A 58 -15.07 -4.78 -17.04
C TYR A 58 -14.21 -5.45 -18.11
N LYS A 59 -13.76 -4.65 -19.08
CA LYS A 59 -12.74 -5.04 -20.07
C LYS A 59 -11.40 -4.42 -19.68
N HIS A 60 -10.35 -5.24 -19.61
CA HIS A 60 -9.01 -4.74 -19.33
C HIS A 60 -8.55 -3.84 -20.47
N GLN A 61 -8.31 -2.56 -20.15
CA GLN A 61 -7.68 -1.65 -21.10
C GLN A 61 -6.21 -2.06 -21.30
N LYS A 62 -5.67 -1.88 -22.51
CA LYS A 62 -4.25 -2.12 -22.77
C LYS A 62 -3.42 -1.08 -21.97
N GLY A 63 -2.42 -1.53 -21.21
CA GLY A 63 -1.51 -0.64 -20.48
C GLY A 63 -1.34 -0.93 -18.98
N TRP A 64 -2.21 -1.74 -18.37
CA TRP A 64 -2.11 -2.09 -16.94
C TRP A 64 -0.79 -2.74 -16.54
N GLY A 65 -0.25 -3.65 -17.37
CA GLY A 65 1.05 -4.28 -17.09
C GLY A 65 2.20 -3.28 -17.08
N LYS A 66 2.19 -2.31 -18.02
CA LYS A 66 3.18 -1.23 -18.06
C LYS A 66 3.06 -0.33 -16.82
N LEU A 67 1.83 0.03 -16.42
CA LEU A 67 1.58 0.83 -15.22
C LEU A 67 2.04 0.13 -13.94
N LEU A 68 1.78 -1.19 -13.82
CA LEU A 68 2.27 -2.00 -12.70
C LEU A 68 3.80 -2.01 -12.65
N PHE A 69 4.47 -2.22 -13.79
CA PHE A 69 5.93 -2.20 -13.84
C PHE A 69 6.50 -0.82 -13.47
N GLN A 70 5.94 0.27 -14.01
CA GLN A 70 6.33 1.63 -13.67
C GLN A 70 6.16 1.92 -12.17
N ALA A 71 5.04 1.49 -11.59
CA ALA A 71 4.78 1.66 -10.15
C ALA A 71 5.74 0.83 -9.29
N LEU A 72 6.01 -0.42 -9.64
CA LEU A 72 6.98 -1.25 -8.93
C LEU A 72 8.38 -0.65 -8.98
N LEU A 73 8.78 -0.16 -10.15
CA LEU A 73 10.08 0.49 -10.33
C LEU A 73 10.18 1.77 -9.49
N ALA A 74 9.17 2.66 -9.53
CA ALA A 74 9.11 3.85 -8.69
C ALA A 74 9.14 3.55 -7.18
N ASN A 75 8.39 2.54 -6.74
CA ASN A 75 8.41 2.09 -5.35
C ASN A 75 9.78 1.51 -4.94
N SER A 76 10.46 0.83 -5.85
CA SER A 76 11.78 0.23 -5.57
C SER A 76 12.83 1.33 -5.34
N PHE A 77 12.86 2.36 -6.19
CA PHE A 77 13.77 3.51 -6.01
C PHE A 77 13.46 4.29 -4.74
N MET A 78 12.18 4.53 -4.45
CA MET A 78 11.76 5.17 -3.19
C MET A 78 12.17 4.34 -1.97
N ALA A 79 12.01 3.02 -2.01
CA ALA A 79 12.40 2.12 -0.91
C ALA A 79 13.91 2.09 -0.71
N ILE A 80 14.70 2.04 -1.78
CA ILE A 80 16.18 2.12 -1.70
C ILE A 80 16.59 3.42 -1.01
N PHE A 81 16.02 4.56 -1.41
CA PHE A 81 16.29 5.84 -0.75
C PHE A 81 15.97 5.77 0.75
N LEU A 82 14.77 5.31 1.12
CA LEU A 82 14.37 5.28 2.53
C LEU A 82 15.19 4.30 3.37
N ILE A 83 15.59 3.15 2.82
CA ILE A 83 16.34 2.13 3.56
C ILE A 83 17.81 2.54 3.74
N PHE A 84 18.44 3.11 2.71
CA PHE A 84 19.87 3.37 2.72
C PHE A 84 20.25 4.81 3.11
N LEU A 85 19.38 5.80 2.85
CA LEU A 85 19.68 7.22 3.09
C LEU A 85 18.96 7.81 4.30
N THR A 86 18.05 7.08 4.95
CA THR A 86 17.46 7.51 6.22
C THR A 86 18.40 7.13 7.37
N PRO A 87 18.59 7.99 8.38
CA PRO A 87 19.38 7.66 9.57
C PRO A 87 18.85 6.42 10.30
N SER A 88 19.74 5.73 11.00
CA SER A 88 19.38 4.56 11.81
C SER A 88 18.35 4.91 12.88
N ILE A 89 17.57 3.91 13.31
CA ILE A 89 16.56 4.08 14.37
C ILE A 89 17.18 4.66 15.66
N THR A 90 18.41 4.26 15.99
CA THR A 90 19.11 4.71 17.19
C THR A 90 19.42 6.21 17.12
N GLN A 91 19.91 6.69 15.96
CA GLN A 91 20.17 8.11 15.74
C GLN A 91 18.88 8.92 15.66
N TRP A 92 17.82 8.35 15.08
CA TRP A 92 16.50 8.99 15.06
C TRP A 92 15.96 9.24 16.47
N LEU A 93 16.15 8.28 17.37
CA LEU A 93 15.68 8.34 18.76
C LEU A 93 16.49 9.27 19.65
N THR A 94 17.71 9.66 19.25
CA THR A 94 18.52 10.62 20.00
C THR A 94 18.14 12.08 19.74
N TRP A 95 17.50 12.39 18.60
CA TRP A 95 17.15 13.77 18.27
C TRP A 95 15.98 14.29 19.11
N PRO A 96 15.99 15.57 19.52
CA PRO A 96 14.83 16.20 20.13
C PRO A 96 13.68 16.36 19.11
N LEU A 97 12.44 16.41 19.59
CA LEU A 97 11.24 16.43 18.75
C LEU A 97 11.25 17.57 17.70
N ILE A 98 11.74 18.75 18.10
CA ILE A 98 11.79 19.93 17.24
C ILE A 98 12.70 19.73 16.02
N GLU A 99 13.73 18.89 16.15
CA GLU A 99 14.64 18.54 15.06
C GLU A 99 14.07 17.42 14.19
N ARG A 100 13.36 16.44 14.76
CA ARG A 100 12.79 15.32 14.00
C ARG A 100 11.77 15.75 12.95
N ILE A 101 10.95 16.77 13.25
CA ILE A 101 9.87 17.24 12.37
C ILE A 101 10.41 17.66 10.98
N PRO A 102 11.35 18.63 10.87
CA PRO A 102 11.85 19.06 9.57
C PRO A 102 12.60 17.95 8.83
N TYR A 103 13.34 17.08 9.52
CA TYR A 103 13.99 15.92 8.89
C TYR A 103 12.97 14.94 8.32
N LEU A 104 11.92 14.60 9.08
CA LEU A 104 10.86 13.70 8.61
C LEU A 104 10.17 14.28 7.38
N LEU A 105 9.77 15.56 7.44
CA LEU A 105 9.16 16.25 6.31
C LEU A 105 10.09 16.27 5.09
N GLY A 106 11.39 16.48 5.30
CA GLY A 106 12.41 16.41 4.26
C GLY A 106 12.48 15.03 3.61
N PHE A 107 12.58 13.96 4.40
CA PHE A 107 12.59 12.59 3.86
C PHE A 107 11.32 12.25 3.09
N VAL A 108 10.15 12.64 3.60
CA VAL A 108 8.87 12.44 2.92
C VAL A 108 8.82 13.20 1.59
N ALA A 109 9.25 14.47 1.58
CA ALA A 109 9.29 15.29 0.37
C ALA A 109 10.24 14.72 -0.69
N ILE A 110 11.44 14.29 -0.29
CA ILE A 110 12.42 13.69 -1.20
C ILE A 110 11.92 12.33 -1.72
N ALA A 111 11.37 11.47 -0.86
CA ALA A 111 10.79 10.20 -1.28
C ALA A 111 9.65 10.38 -2.28
N ALA A 112 8.76 11.36 -2.04
CA ALA A 112 7.69 11.72 -2.97
C ALA A 112 8.24 12.23 -4.32
N LEU A 113 9.30 13.04 -4.28
CA LEU A 113 10.00 13.52 -5.47
C LEU A 113 10.62 12.37 -6.28
N ILE A 114 11.30 11.44 -5.62
CA ILE A 114 11.89 10.24 -6.25
C ILE A 114 10.79 9.44 -6.93
N TYR A 115 9.70 9.13 -6.22
CA TYR A 115 8.58 8.39 -6.78
C TYR A 115 8.00 9.09 -8.02
N ALA A 116 7.72 10.39 -7.92
CA ALA A 116 7.16 11.17 -9.03
C ALA A 116 8.11 11.23 -10.23
N MET A 117 9.40 11.48 -10.00
CA MET A 117 10.41 11.55 -11.07
C MET A 117 10.61 10.21 -11.74
N THR A 118 10.73 9.12 -10.98
CA THR A 118 10.85 7.78 -11.54
C THR A 118 9.62 7.40 -12.38
N LEU A 119 8.42 7.76 -11.92
CA LEU A 119 7.17 7.52 -12.65
C LEU A 119 7.14 8.31 -13.97
N LEU A 120 7.51 9.60 -13.94
CA LEU A 120 7.60 10.47 -15.12
C LEU A 120 8.63 9.97 -16.14
N ILE A 121 9.85 9.64 -15.69
CA ILE A 121 10.93 9.12 -16.54
C ILE A 121 10.56 7.77 -17.16
N SER A 122 9.86 6.91 -16.40
CA SER A 122 9.39 5.62 -16.91
C SER A 122 8.28 5.76 -17.97
N GLY A 123 7.85 6.99 -18.29
CA GLY A 123 6.91 7.32 -19.34
C GLY A 123 5.45 7.32 -18.89
N PHE A 124 5.20 7.48 -17.59
CA PHE A 124 3.85 7.77 -17.09
C PHE A 124 3.50 9.21 -17.42
N ARG A 125 2.37 9.41 -18.11
CA ARG A 125 1.84 10.75 -18.40
C ARG A 125 0.58 10.95 -17.56
N PRO A 126 0.46 12.03 -16.76
CA PRO A 126 -0.76 12.32 -15.99
C PRO A 126 -2.03 12.38 -16.84
N LYS A 127 -1.89 12.68 -18.14
CA LYS A 127 -2.98 12.64 -19.12
C LYS A 127 -3.58 11.24 -19.33
N HIS A 128 -2.93 10.14 -18.93
CA HIS A 128 -3.50 8.79 -18.98
C HIS A 128 -4.58 8.56 -17.91
N LEU A 129 -4.65 9.40 -16.88
CA LEU A 129 -5.69 9.36 -15.85
C LEU A 129 -6.91 10.23 -16.20
N GLN A 130 -6.85 11.01 -17.29
CA GLN A 130 -7.99 11.77 -17.76
C GLN A 130 -8.98 10.81 -18.45
N VAL A 131 -10.07 10.52 -17.76
CA VAL A 131 -11.25 9.90 -18.35
C VAL A 131 -11.81 10.89 -19.37
N LYS A 132 -11.77 10.54 -20.65
CA LYS A 132 -12.54 11.24 -21.69
C LYS A 132 -14.00 10.82 -21.60
#